data_AF-A0A0D1ZFC2-F1
#
_entry.id   AF-A0A0D1ZFC2-F1
#
_cell.length_a   1.000
_cell.length_b   1.000
_cell.length_c   1.000
_cell.angle_alpha   90.00
_cell.angle_beta   90.00
_cell.angle_gamma   90.00
#
_symmetry.space_group_name_H-M   'P 1'
#
loop_
_entity.id
_entity.type
_entity.pdbx_description
1 polymer ?
#
loop_
_entity_poly.entity_id
_entity_poly.type
_entity_poly.pdbx_seq_one_letter_code
_entity_poly.pdbx_strand_id
1 'polypeptide(L)'
;MASRGRMYAKMAGVFIVFSLGGPALMYYVTPAEGEVFKKFNPELQARNLALKDERMKNYEAFLQELKELSKSDKNMWVAQAEKQKKMKEQLLENEAQEKALQLKMREEMKAEARGMRDQIRAEARGA
;
A
#
# COMPACT_ATOMS: atom_id res chain seq x y z
N MET A 1 -14.98 -12.01 -65.21
CA MET A 1 -14.68 -11.37 -63.92
C MET A 1 -13.41 -12.00 -63.36
N ALA A 2 -12.36 -11.21 -63.08
CA ALA A 2 -11.11 -11.77 -62.53
C ALA A 2 -11.33 -12.31 -61.10
N SER A 3 -10.83 -13.51 -60.81
CA SER A 3 -11.04 -14.15 -59.51
C SER A 3 -10.33 -13.38 -58.38
N ARG A 4 -11.08 -13.03 -57.33
CA ARG A 4 -10.56 -12.31 -56.15
C ARG A 4 -9.89 -13.21 -55.12
N GLY A 5 -9.79 -14.53 -55.38
CA GLY A 5 -9.28 -15.52 -54.44
C GLY A 5 -7.86 -15.23 -53.93
N ARG A 6 -6.97 -14.75 -54.82
CA ARG A 6 -5.61 -14.33 -54.44
C ARG A 6 -5.60 -13.15 -53.45
N MET A 7 -6.54 -12.22 -53.57
CA MET A 7 -6.66 -11.08 -52.66
C MET A 7 -7.13 -11.53 -51.28
N TYR A 8 -8.17 -12.37 -51.21
CA TYR A 8 -8.67 -12.91 -49.94
C TYR A 8 -7.63 -13.78 -49.22
N ALA A 9 -6.87 -14.59 -49.95
CA ALA A 9 -5.78 -15.38 -49.37
C ALA A 9 -4.70 -14.50 -48.71
N LYS A 10 -4.31 -13.39 -49.36
CA LYS A 10 -3.36 -12.42 -48.78
C LYS A 10 -3.92 -11.76 -47.52
N MET A 11 -5.18 -11.33 -47.55
CA MET A 11 -5.83 -10.69 -46.40
C MET A 11 -5.97 -11.66 -45.22
N ALA A 12 -6.34 -12.92 -45.47
CA ALA A 12 -6.41 -13.95 -44.45
C ALA A 12 -5.02 -14.25 -43.85
N GLY A 13 -3.97 -14.31 -44.67
CA GLY A 13 -2.60 -14.49 -44.20
C GLY A 13 -2.15 -13.37 -43.26
N VAL A 14 -2.37 -12.11 -43.62
CA VAL A 14 -2.04 -10.96 -42.78
C VAL A 14 -2.84 -10.98 -41.47
N PHE A 15 -4.13 -11.29 -41.53
CA PHE A 15 -4.99 -11.36 -40.36
C PHE A 15 -4.51 -12.42 -39.36
N ILE A 16 -4.11 -13.61 -39.83
CA ILE A 16 -3.59 -14.69 -38.99
C ILE A 16 -2.27 -14.29 -38.34
N VAL A 17 -1.35 -13.70 -39.12
CA VAL A 17 -0.06 -13.24 -38.60
C VAL A 17 -0.25 -12.18 -37.52
N PHE A 18 -1.19 -11.25 -37.67
CA PHE A 18 -1.41 -10.21 -36.67
C PHE A 18 -2.15 -10.75 -35.43
N SER A 19 -3.19 -11.56 -35.64
CA SER A 19 -4.05 -12.06 -34.57
C SER A 19 -3.37 -13.13 -33.72
N LEU A 20 -2.54 -14.00 -34.32
CA LEU A 20 -1.80 -15.04 -33.61
C LEU A 20 -0.36 -14.66 -33.34
N GLY A 21 0.29 -13.94 -34.26
CA GLY A 21 1.69 -13.56 -34.12
C GLY A 21 1.92 -12.53 -33.01
N GLY A 22 0.97 -11.63 -32.75
CA GLY A 22 1.05 -10.71 -31.61
C GLY A 22 1.13 -11.47 -30.27
N PRO A 23 0.13 -12.30 -29.93
CA PRO A 23 0.17 -13.14 -28.73
C PRO A 23 1.38 -14.09 -28.71
N ALA A 24 1.71 -14.74 -29.83
CA ALA A 24 2.85 -15.66 -29.89
C ALA A 24 4.20 -14.97 -29.62
N LEU A 25 4.40 -13.76 -30.17
CA LEU A 25 5.59 -12.96 -29.89
C LEU A 25 5.65 -12.54 -28.43
N MET A 26 4.51 -12.17 -27.84
CA MET A 26 4.42 -11.82 -26.42
C MET A 26 4.84 -13.01 -25.55
N TYR A 27 4.27 -14.20 -25.77
CA TYR A 27 4.68 -15.42 -25.06
C TYR A 27 6.16 -15.78 -25.23
N TYR A 28 6.75 -15.47 -26.39
CA TYR A 28 8.16 -15.72 -26.65
C TYR A 28 9.09 -14.76 -25.91
N VAL A 29 8.72 -13.48 -25.80
CA VAL A 29 9.56 -12.43 -25.20
C VAL A 29 9.34 -12.32 -23.70
N THR A 30 8.13 -12.63 -23.22
CA THR A 30 7.81 -12.55 -21.80
C THR A 30 8.62 -13.60 -21.04
N PRO A 31 9.49 -13.18 -20.10
CA PRO A 31 10.33 -14.10 -19.34
C PRO A 31 9.46 -15.06 -18.51
N ALA A 32 9.94 -16.29 -18.34
CA ALA A 32 9.21 -17.30 -17.59
C ALA A 32 9.10 -16.93 -16.10
N GLU A 33 8.12 -17.50 -15.41
CA GLU A 33 7.87 -17.24 -13.99
C GLU A 33 9.14 -17.50 -13.16
N GLY A 34 9.62 -16.46 -12.47
CA GLY A 34 10.81 -16.52 -11.62
C GLY A 34 12.16 -16.26 -12.31
N GLU A 35 12.24 -16.14 -13.64
CA GLU A 35 13.49 -15.77 -14.32
C GLU A 35 13.95 -14.36 -13.97
N VAL A 36 13.00 -13.42 -13.86
CA VAL A 36 13.29 -12.04 -13.44
C VAL A 36 13.80 -12.02 -11.99
N PHE A 37 13.24 -12.87 -11.12
CA PHE A 37 13.64 -12.96 -9.72
C PHE A 37 15.08 -13.46 -9.57
N LYS A 38 15.49 -14.45 -10.38
CA LYS A 38 16.86 -14.98 -10.42
C LYS A 38 17.89 -13.93 -10.83
N LYS A 39 17.50 -12.92 -11.62
CA LYS A 39 18.37 -11.82 -12.06
C LYS A 39 18.57 -10.73 -11.00
N PHE A 40 17.80 -10.75 -9.91
CA PHE A 40 17.95 -9.76 -8.82
C PHE A 40 19.18 -10.03 -7.95
N ASN A 41 19.72 -8.98 -7.34
CA ASN A 41 20.75 -9.08 -6.30
C ASN A 41 20.21 -9.91 -5.11
N PRO A 42 21.00 -10.80 -4.48
CA PRO A 42 20.59 -11.61 -3.32
C PRO A 42 19.89 -10.82 -2.20
N GLU A 43 20.30 -9.59 -1.92
CA GLU A 43 19.64 -8.74 -0.92
C GLU A 43 18.18 -8.44 -1.30
N LEU A 44 17.94 -8.09 -2.57
CA LEU A 44 16.61 -7.82 -3.09
C LEU A 44 15.76 -9.08 -3.16
N GLN A 45 16.36 -10.24 -3.42
CA GLN A 45 15.65 -11.51 -3.38
C GLN A 45 15.13 -11.80 -1.97
N ALA A 46 15.99 -11.69 -0.96
CA ALA A 46 15.62 -11.87 0.45
C ALA A 46 14.53 -10.88 0.89
N ARG A 47 14.67 -9.60 0.53
CA ARG A 47 13.67 -8.57 0.84
C ARG A 47 12.33 -8.83 0.16
N ASN A 48 12.32 -9.24 -1.11
CA ASN A 48 11.08 -9.57 -1.80
C ASN A 48 10.37 -10.79 -1.20
N LEU A 49 11.12 -11.79 -0.74
CA LEU A 49 10.56 -12.95 -0.05
C LEU A 49 9.98 -12.56 1.30
N ALA A 50 10.69 -11.74 2.08
CA ALA A 50 10.21 -11.26 3.38
C ALA A 50 8.93 -10.39 3.25
N LEU A 51 8.88 -9.53 2.24
CA LEU A 51 7.75 -8.62 1.99
C LEU A 51 6.60 -9.27 1.21
N LYS A 52 6.70 -10.56 0.85
CA LYS A 52 5.69 -11.23 0.01
C LYS A 52 4.32 -11.20 0.70
N ASP A 53 4.27 -11.64 1.96
CA ASP A 53 3.01 -11.74 2.71
C ASP A 53 2.43 -10.36 3.00
N GLU A 54 3.29 -9.39 3.32
CA GLU A 54 2.86 -8.00 3.49
C GLU A 54 2.28 -7.42 2.20
N ARG A 55 2.92 -7.68 1.05
CA ARG A 55 2.41 -7.23 -0.25
C ARG A 55 1.07 -7.86 -0.59
N MET A 56 0.87 -9.14 -0.28
CA MET A 56 -0.42 -9.81 -0.47
C MET A 56 -1.50 -9.19 0.39
N LYS A 57 -1.22 -8.95 1.68
CA LYS A 57 -2.16 -8.28 2.59
C LYS A 57 -2.50 -6.86 2.13
N ASN A 58 -1.49 -6.07 1.75
CA ASN A 58 -1.67 -4.71 1.26
C ASN A 58 -2.50 -4.70 -0.04
N TYR A 59 -2.29 -5.68 -0.92
CA TYR A 59 -3.07 -5.83 -2.15
C TYR A 59 -4.54 -6.18 -1.87
N GLU A 60 -4.80 -7.11 -0.96
CA GLU A 60 -6.15 -7.45 -0.54
C GLU A 60 -6.88 -6.27 0.11
N ALA A 61 -6.19 -5.55 1.01
CA ALA A 61 -6.72 -4.34 1.64
C ALA A 61 -7.05 -3.26 0.60
N PHE A 62 -6.15 -3.06 -0.38
CA PHE A 62 -6.38 -2.14 -1.48
C PHE A 62 -7.60 -2.53 -2.34
N LEU A 63 -7.77 -3.81 -2.66
CA LEU A 63 -8.94 -4.28 -3.40
C LEU A 63 -10.24 -4.09 -2.59
N GLN A 64 -10.20 -4.29 -1.28
CA GLN A 64 -11.35 -4.02 -0.41
C GLN A 64 -11.72 -2.52 -0.42
N GLU A 65 -10.73 -1.64 -0.29
CA GLU A 65 -10.93 -0.20 -0.40
C GLU A 65 -11.50 0.21 -1.76
N LEU A 66 -10.96 -0.33 -2.86
CA LEU A 66 -11.47 -0.05 -4.20
C LEU A 66 -12.93 -0.49 -4.35
N LYS A 67 -13.29 -1.67 -3.83
CA LYS A 67 -14.68 -2.18 -3.85
C LYS A 67 -15.63 -1.31 -3.01
N GLU A 68 -15.13 -0.70 -1.94
CA GLU A 68 -15.91 0.22 -1.12
C GLU A 68 -16.12 1.55 -1.86
N LEU A 69 -15.05 2.09 -2.44
CA LEU A 69 -15.09 3.35 -3.20
C LEU A 69 -15.93 3.23 -4.48
N SER A 70 -15.91 2.07 -5.14
CA SER A 70 -16.70 1.84 -6.37
C SER A 70 -18.21 1.80 -6.13
N LYS A 71 -18.67 1.68 -4.87
CA LYS A 71 -20.09 1.78 -4.52
C LYS A 71 -20.58 3.23 -4.45
N SER A 72 -19.65 4.19 -4.44
CA SER A 72 -19.96 5.61 -4.48
C SER A 72 -20.19 6.04 -5.92
N ASP A 73 -21.22 6.85 -6.16
CA ASP A 73 -21.47 7.48 -7.46
C ASP A 73 -20.42 8.56 -7.81
N LYS A 74 -19.49 8.86 -6.89
CA LYS A 74 -18.39 9.80 -7.13
C LYS A 74 -17.31 9.15 -7.99
N ASN A 75 -16.61 9.97 -8.77
CA ASN A 75 -15.41 9.52 -9.46
C ASN A 75 -14.35 9.03 -8.46
N MET A 76 -13.69 7.91 -8.80
CA MET A 76 -12.72 7.23 -7.93
C MET A 76 -11.63 8.17 -7.39
N TRP A 77 -11.18 9.13 -8.19
CA TRP A 77 -10.14 10.09 -7.82
C TRP A 77 -10.58 11.04 -6.70
N VAL A 78 -11.83 11.53 -6.72
CA VAL A 78 -12.34 12.41 -5.67
C VAL A 78 -12.66 11.60 -4.43
N ALA A 79 -13.25 10.41 -4.58
CA ALA A 79 -13.53 9.52 -3.45
C ALA A 79 -12.24 9.14 -2.70
N GLN A 80 -11.14 8.87 -3.43
CA GLN A 80 -9.83 8.60 -2.82
C GLN A 80 -9.24 9.85 -2.15
N ALA A 81 -9.32 11.02 -2.79
CA ALA A 81 -8.82 12.27 -2.20
C ALA A 81 -9.58 12.64 -0.90
N GLU A 82 -10.90 12.44 -0.87
CA GLU A 82 -11.72 12.63 0.33
C GLU A 82 -11.32 11.67 1.45
N LYS A 83 -11.10 10.39 1.14
CA LYS A 83 -10.67 9.38 2.12
C LYS A 83 -9.28 9.67 2.68
N GLN A 84 -8.34 10.09 1.83
CA GLN A 84 -7.00 10.53 2.26
C GLN A 84 -7.07 11.77 3.15
N LYS A 85 -7.95 12.72 2.84
CA LYS A 85 -8.16 13.91 3.69
C LYS A 85 -8.69 13.52 5.06
N LYS A 86 -9.71 12.65 5.12
CA LYS A 86 -10.25 12.12 6.40
C LYS A 86 -9.21 11.38 7.21
N MET A 87 -8.41 10.51 6.58
CA MET A 87 -7.30 9.80 7.25
C MET A 87 -6.29 10.78 7.86
N LYS A 88 -5.93 11.84 7.13
CA LYS A 88 -5.01 12.87 7.63
C LYS A 88 -5.60 13.65 8.80
N GLU A 89 -6.88 14.02 8.73
CA GLU A 89 -7.59 14.70 9.81
C GLU A 89 -7.63 13.83 11.08
N GLN A 90 -7.96 12.54 10.94
CA GLN A 90 -7.96 11.58 12.05
C GLN A 90 -6.58 11.39 12.68
N LEU A 91 -5.51 11.32 11.87
CA LEU A 91 -4.15 11.22 12.38
C LEU A 91 -3.77 12.46 13.21
N LEU A 92 -4.11 13.66 12.73
CA LEU A 92 -3.83 14.90 13.46
C LEU A 92 -4.63 14.99 14.76
N GLU A 93 -5.89 14.55 14.75
CA GLU A 93 -6.71 14.49 15.96
C GLU A 93 -6.14 13.49 16.98
N ASN A 94 -5.74 12.29 16.53
CA ASN A 94 -5.14 11.29 17.39
C ASN A 94 -3.81 11.78 17.99
N GLU A 95 -2.94 12.40 17.18
CA GLU A 95 -1.69 12.99 17.68
C GLU A 95 -1.94 14.11 18.71
N ALA A 96 -2.97 14.93 18.50
CA ALA A 96 -3.34 15.98 19.44
C ALA A 96 -3.84 15.39 20.77
N GLN A 97 -4.66 14.34 20.71
CA GLN A 97 -5.13 13.62 21.90
C GLN A 97 -3.98 12.94 22.64
N GLU A 98 -3.07 12.27 21.95
CA GLU A 98 -1.89 11.65 22.55
C GLU A 98 -1.00 12.69 23.25
N LYS A 99 -0.75 13.84 22.62
CA LYS A 99 0.00 14.93 23.23
C LYS A 99 -0.69 15.47 24.48
N ALA A 100 -2.01 15.64 24.44
CA ALA A 100 -2.78 16.09 25.59
C ALA A 100 -2.71 15.08 26.76
N LEU A 101 -2.78 13.78 26.47
CA LEU A 101 -2.62 12.72 27.47
C LEU A 101 -1.20 12.69 28.05
N GLN A 102 -0.17 12.80 27.20
CA GLN A 102 1.22 12.87 27.65
C GLN A 102 1.50 14.08 28.56
N LEU A 103 0.91 15.23 28.26
CA LEU A 103 1.04 16.42 29.11
C LEU A 103 0.40 16.20 30.47
N LYS A 104 -0.82 15.65 30.53
CA LYS A 104 -1.50 15.30 31.79
C LYS A 104 -0.69 14.32 32.63
N MET A 105 -0.21 13.22 32.03
CA MET A 105 0.64 12.24 32.72
C MET A 105 1.93 12.89 33.26
N ARG A 106 2.52 13.83 32.51
CA ARG A 106 3.73 14.53 32.94
C ARG A 106 3.45 15.50 34.10
N GLU A 107 2.27 16.11 34.15
CA GLU A 107 1.86 16.96 35.27
C GLU A 107 1.57 16.15 36.53
N GLU A 108 0.91 15.00 36.41
CA GLU A 108 0.65 14.06 37.50
C GLU A 108 1.96 13.53 38.11
N MET A 109 2.90 13.04 37.28
CA MET A 109 4.22 12.60 37.74
C MET A 109 5.00 13.72 38.47
N LYS A 110 4.88 14.97 38.01
CA LYS A 110 5.52 16.13 38.68
C LYS A 110 4.83 16.47 40.01
N ALA A 111 3.53 16.24 40.13
CA ALA A 111 2.80 16.44 41.39
C ALA A 111 3.17 15.35 42.40
N GLU A 112 3.19 14.08 41.99
CA GLU A 112 3.62 12.94 42.81
C GLU A 112 5.08 13.09 43.27
N ALA A 113 6.00 13.46 42.37
CA ALA A 113 7.39 13.68 42.73
C ALA A 113 7.59 14.85 43.72
N ARG A 114 6.74 15.88 43.66
CA ARG A 114 6.74 16.96 44.67
C ARG A 114 6.24 16.46 46.02
N GLY A 115 5.11 15.73 46.04
CA GLY A 115 4.59 15.10 47.25
C GLY A 115 5.60 14.15 47.92
N MET A 116 6.30 13.33 47.12
CA MET A 116 7.35 12.43 47.63
C MET A 116 8.56 13.18 48.19
N ARG A 117 8.98 14.29 47.55
CA ARG A 117 10.08 15.13 48.06
C ARG A 117 9.71 15.83 49.37
N ASP A 118 8.46 16.26 49.52
CA ASP A 118 8.00 16.90 50.75
C ASP A 118 7.86 15.89 51.90
N GLN A 119 7.46 14.64 51.61
CA GLN A 119 7.49 13.54 52.59
C GLN A 119 8.91 13.24 53.09
N ILE A 120 9.87 13.08 52.18
CA ILE A 120 11.29 12.84 52.52
C ILE A 120 11.86 13.98 53.38
N ARG A 121 11.49 15.23 53.06
CA ARG A 121 11.92 16.40 53.82
C ARG A 121 11.28 16.48 55.21
N ALA A 122 10.04 16.02 55.37
CA ALA A 122 9.37 15.99 56.67
C ALA A 122 9.97 14.91 57.57
N GLU A 123 10.25 13.73 57.02
CA GLU A 123 10.92 12.63 57.71
C GLU A 123 12.33 13.02 58.19
N ALA A 124 13.11 13.74 57.35
CA ALA A 124 14.44 14.23 57.71
C ALA A 124 14.46 15.37 58.76
N ARG A 125 13.32 15.99 59.09
CA ARG A 125 13.21 16.98 60.18
C ARG A 125 12.64 16.39 61.47
N GLY A 126 12.10 15.17 61.41
CA GLY A 126 11.53 14.45 62.56
C GLY A 126 12.49 13.49 63.24
N ALA A 127 13.69 13.29 62.69
CA ALA A 127 14.82 12.58 63.28
C ALA A 127 15.88 13.57 63.78
#